data_AF-A0A8D5JQ04-F1
#
_entry.id   AF-A0A8D5JQ04-F1
#
_cell.length_a   1.000
_cell.length_b   1.000
_cell.length_c   1.000
_cell.angle_alpha   90.00
_cell.angle_beta   90.00
_cell.angle_gamma   90.00
#
_symmetry.space_group_name_H-M   'P 1'
#
loop_
_entity.id
_entity.type
_entity.pdbx_description
1 polymer ?
#
loop_
_entity_poly.entity_id
_entity_poly.type
_entity_poly.pdbx_seq_one_letter_code
_entity_poly.pdbx_strand_id
1 'polypeptide(L)'
;MTRLAVRIPDNIQEISANFLQKFLPRPGSLQDGKGGDFVPVPADATLAEAEEILIDAALKRAGFNRKLAAAMLGIGERTLRRKLNEK
;
A
#
# COMPACT_ATOMS: atom_id res chain seq x y z
N MET A 1 13.53 2.15 16.10
CA MET A 1 13.68 0.98 17.00
C MET A 1 12.55 1.02 18.01
N THR A 2 11.61 0.08 17.97
CA THR A 2 10.47 0.05 18.89
C THR A 2 10.75 -0.94 20.01
N ARG A 3 10.69 -0.50 21.27
CA ARG A 3 10.89 -1.33 22.47
C ARG A 3 9.55 -1.51 23.19
N LEU A 4 9.15 -2.75 23.43
CA LEU A 4 7.93 -3.10 24.17
C LEU A 4 8.34 -3.69 25.52
N ALA A 5 7.92 -3.06 26.63
CA ALA A 5 8.13 -3.58 27.97
C ALA A 5 6.88 -4.34 28.42
N VAL A 6 7.03 -5.61 28.80
CA VAL A 6 5.92 -6.47 29.27
C VAL A 6 6.20 -6.91 30.70
N ARG A 7 5.23 -6.73 31.60
CA ARG A 7 5.32 -7.18 33.00
C ARG A 7 5.06 -8.69 33.07
N ILE A 8 6.04 -9.44 33.55
CA ILE A 8 5.94 -10.90 33.72
C ILE A 8 5.40 -11.18 35.13
N PRO A 9 4.34 -12.00 35.29
CA PRO A 9 3.88 -12.46 36.60
C PRO A 9 4.90 -13.40 37.25
N ASP A 10 5.00 -13.38 38.59
CA ASP A 10 6.05 -14.09 39.35
C ASP A 10 6.06 -15.63 39.18
N ASN A 11 4.98 -16.19 38.63
CA ASN A 11 4.82 -17.63 38.41
C ASN A 11 5.20 -18.11 36.99
N ILE A 12 5.77 -17.22 36.15
CA ILE A 12 6.12 -17.53 34.76
C ILE A 12 7.62 -17.28 34.56
N GLN A 13 8.41 -18.36 34.53
CA GLN A 13 9.87 -18.29 34.33
C GLN A 13 10.27 -18.25 32.85
N GLU A 14 9.40 -18.69 31.94
CA GLU A 14 9.70 -18.74 30.51
C GLU A 14 8.57 -18.12 29.67
N ILE A 15 8.95 -17.21 28.78
CA ILE A 15 8.03 -16.62 27.81
C ILE A 15 8.01 -17.50 26.57
N SER A 16 7.03 -18.38 26.46
CA SER A 16 6.84 -19.18 25.24
C SER A 16 6.51 -18.29 24.04
N ALA A 17 6.98 -18.68 22.85
CA ALA A 17 6.68 -17.99 21.60
C ALA A 17 5.16 -17.83 21.36
N ASN A 18 4.37 -18.82 21.77
CA ASN A 18 2.90 -18.80 21.70
C ASN A 18 2.27 -17.73 22.59
N PHE A 19 2.90 -17.39 23.72
CA PHE A 19 2.41 -16.33 24.60
C PHE A 19 2.63 -14.95 23.97
N LEU A 20 3.83 -14.71 23.42
CA LEU A 20 4.14 -13.44 22.72
C LEU A 20 3.24 -13.21 21.52
N GLN A 21 2.90 -14.24 20.76
CA GLN A 21 2.01 -14.12 19.59
C GLN A 21 0.65 -13.48 19.91
N LYS A 22 0.15 -13.60 21.14
CA LYS A 22 -1.12 -12.97 21.55
C LYS A 22 -1.02 -11.45 21.73
N PHE A 23 0.18 -10.96 22.02
CA PHE A 23 0.46 -9.54 22.31
C PHE A 23 1.24 -8.84 21.21
N LEU A 24 1.81 -9.59 20.27
CA LEU A 24 2.41 -9.01 19.09
C LEU A 24 1.30 -8.40 18.22
N PRO A 25 1.43 -7.13 17.80
CA PRO A 25 0.56 -6.59 16.77
C PRO A 25 0.68 -7.51 15.56
N ARG A 26 -0.45 -8.00 15.04
CA ARG A 26 -0.45 -8.79 13.82
C ARG A 26 0.32 -7.97 12.77
N PRO A 27 1.23 -8.55 11.97
CA PRO A 27 1.99 -7.81 10.96
C PRO A 27 1.14 -7.19 9.82
N GLY A 28 -0.17 -7.04 10.01
CA GLY A 28 -1.08 -6.28 9.16
C GLY A 28 -2.09 -5.40 9.90
N SER A 29 -2.02 -5.23 11.24
CA SER A 29 -2.98 -4.38 11.98
C SER A 29 -2.68 -2.87 11.92
N LEU A 30 -1.77 -2.44 11.05
CA LEU A 30 -1.65 -1.04 10.59
C LEU A 30 -2.51 -0.78 9.33
N GLN A 31 -3.50 -1.64 9.06
CA GLN A 31 -4.46 -1.48 7.96
C GLN A 31 -5.83 -1.02 8.48
N ASP A 32 -5.89 0.12 9.18
CA ASP A 32 -7.15 0.84 9.44
C ASP A 32 -7.50 1.80 8.27
N GLY A 33 -7.22 1.36 7.04
CA GLY A 33 -7.62 2.05 5.83
C GLY A 33 -7.90 1.01 4.76
N LYS A 34 -9.17 0.86 4.38
CA LYS A 34 -9.72 0.11 3.24
C LYS A 34 -8.68 -0.71 2.46
N GLY A 35 -8.76 -2.05 2.53
CA GLY A 35 -7.90 -2.99 1.79
C GLY A 35 -7.97 -2.78 0.27
N GLY A 36 -7.24 -1.79 -0.22
CA GLY A 36 -6.98 -1.52 -1.61
C GLY A 36 -5.55 -1.94 -1.94
N ASP A 37 -5.34 -2.40 -3.16
CA ASP A 37 -3.98 -2.66 -3.64
C ASP A 37 -3.19 -1.35 -3.63
N PHE A 38 -2.05 -1.37 -2.95
CA PHE A 38 -1.16 -0.22 -2.86
C PHE A 38 -0.17 -0.23 -4.02
N VAL A 39 0.03 0.93 -4.64
CA VAL A 39 1.07 1.14 -5.63
C VAL A 39 2.24 1.82 -4.92
N PRO A 40 3.42 1.18 -4.79
CA PRO A 40 4.56 1.78 -4.13
C PRO A 40 5.10 2.92 -4.99
N VAL A 41 5.01 4.15 -4.47
CA VAL A 41 5.60 5.34 -5.07
C VAL A 41 6.81 5.76 -4.23
N PRO A 42 8.00 5.91 -4.82
CA PRO A 42 9.18 6.41 -4.10
C PRO A 42 8.93 7.80 -3.49
N ALA A 43 9.46 8.07 -2.30
CA ALA A 43 9.23 9.35 -1.60
C ALA A 43 9.96 10.54 -2.25
N ASP A 44 10.99 10.25 -3.03
CA ASP A 44 11.78 11.15 -3.85
C ASP A 44 11.20 11.36 -5.25
N ALA A 45 10.17 10.60 -5.63
CA ALA A 45 9.54 10.73 -6.94
C ALA A 45 8.85 12.08 -7.08
N THR A 46 9.03 12.70 -8.25
CA THR A 46 8.27 13.88 -8.62
C THR A 46 6.79 13.54 -8.82
N LEU A 47 5.92 14.55 -8.75
CA LEU A 47 4.49 14.36 -9.03
C LEU A 47 4.25 13.77 -10.43
N ALA A 48 5.09 14.11 -11.41
CA ALA A 48 4.99 13.56 -12.76
C ALA A 48 5.32 12.06 -12.78
N GLU A 49 6.40 11.65 -12.12
CA GLU A 49 6.80 10.23 -12.03
C GLU A 49 5.78 9.41 -11.23
N ALA A 50 5.26 9.95 -10.14
CA ALA A 50 4.19 9.32 -9.36
C ALA A 50 2.93 9.11 -10.22
N GLU A 51 2.57 10.08 -11.05
CA GLU A 51 1.44 9.99 -11.96
C GLU A 51 1.64 8.87 -13.00
N GLU A 52 2.84 8.75 -13.57
CA GLU A 52 3.16 7.67 -14.52
C GLU A 52 3.05 6.29 -13.89
N ILE A 53 3.61 6.11 -12.69
CA ILE A 53 3.55 4.86 -11.94
C ILE A 53 2.09 4.47 -11.66
N LEU A 54 1.24 5.44 -11.31
CA LEU A 54 -0.18 5.23 -11.09
C LEU A 54 -0.94 4.88 -12.37
N ILE A 55 -0.63 5.54 -13.48
CA ILE A 55 -1.23 5.25 -14.80
C ILE A 55 -0.90 3.82 -15.23
N ASP A 56 0.35 3.40 -15.08
CA ASP A 56 0.80 2.05 -15.44
C ASP A 56 0.14 0.99 -14.56
N ALA A 57 0.01 1.24 -13.25
CA ALA A 57 -0.70 0.35 -12.34
C ALA A 57 -2.19 0.23 -12.70
N ALA A 58 -2.85 1.36 -13.01
CA ALA A 58 -4.24 1.38 -13.42
C ALA A 58 -4.47 0.66 -14.75
N LEU A 59 -3.57 0.82 -15.72
CA LEU A 59 -3.64 0.10 -17.01
C LEU A 59 -3.48 -1.40 -16.83
N LYS A 60 -2.54 -1.86 -16.01
CA LYS A 60 -2.37 -3.28 -15.69
C LYS A 60 -3.62 -3.86 -15.03
N ARG A 61 -4.22 -3.13 -14.08
CA ARG A 61 -5.48 -3.51 -13.42
C ARG A 61 -6.66 -3.55 -14.40
N ALA A 62 -6.69 -2.63 -15.37
CA ALA A 62 -7.75 -2.52 -16.37
C ALA A 62 -7.63 -3.53 -17.53
N GLY A 63 -6.59 -4.36 -17.57
CA GLY A 63 -6.28 -5.19 -18.74
C GLY A 63 -6.00 -4.35 -19.99
N PHE A 64 -5.30 -3.22 -19.83
CA PHE A 64 -4.97 -2.25 -20.89
C PHE A 64 -6.17 -1.53 -21.52
N ASN A 65 -7.36 -1.62 -20.91
CA ASN A 65 -8.51 -0.84 -21.33
C ASN A 65 -8.37 0.62 -20.85
N ARG A 66 -8.07 1.52 -21.79
CA ARG A 66 -7.82 2.95 -21.54
C ARG A 66 -9.01 3.66 -20.88
N LYS A 67 -10.23 3.35 -21.31
CA LYS A 67 -11.45 3.99 -20.78
C LYS A 67 -11.68 3.58 -19.32
N LEU A 68 -11.45 2.30 -19.01
CA LEU A 68 -11.61 1.75 -17.67
C LEU A 68 -10.49 2.26 -16.74
N ALA A 69 -9.24 2.32 -17.21
CA ALA A 69 -8.13 2.91 -16.47
C ALA A 69 -8.37 4.40 -16.14
N ALA A 70 -8.86 5.19 -17.10
CA ALA A 70 -9.20 6.59 -16.89
C ALA A 70 -10.31 6.75 -15.82
N ALA A 71 -11.34 5.90 -15.87
CA ALA A 71 -12.41 5.88 -14.88
C ALA A 71 -11.90 5.51 -13.47
N MET A 72 -10.98 4.55 -13.36
CA MET A 72 -10.39 4.15 -12.06
C MET A 72 -9.52 5.24 -11.45
N LEU A 73 -8.82 6.01 -12.28
CA LEU A 73 -8.01 7.15 -11.85
C LEU A 73 -8.83 8.43 -11.63
N GLY A 74 -10.10 8.46 -12.05
CA GLY A 74 -10.95 9.66 -11.97
C GLY A 74 -10.56 10.77 -12.96
N ILE A 75 -9.87 10.44 -14.04
CA ILE A 75 -9.43 11.39 -15.07
C ILE A 75 -10.20 11.21 -16.37
N GLY A 76 -10.23 12.26 -17.20
CA GLY A 76 -10.81 12.18 -18.53
C GLY A 76 -9.94 11.35 -19.50
N GLU A 77 -10.58 10.64 -20.43
CA GLU A 77 -9.89 9.83 -21.44
C GLU A 77 -8.91 10.66 -22.29
N ARG A 78 -9.26 11.92 -22.60
CA ARG A 78 -8.36 12.86 -23.28
C ARG A 78 -7.10 13.14 -22.48
N THR A 79 -7.20 13.27 -21.16
CA THR A 79 -6.07 13.53 -20.27
C THR A 79 -5.15 12.32 -20.22
N LEU A 80 -5.72 11.12 -20.06
CA LEU A 80 -4.96 9.86 -20.11
C LEU A 80 -4.22 9.73 -21.45
N ARG A 81 -4.90 10.01 -22.57
CA ARG A 81 -4.30 9.95 -23.91
C ARG A 81 -3.19 10.97 -24.09
N ARG A 82 -3.36 12.21 -23.59
CA ARG A 82 -2.31 13.23 -23.65
C ARG A 82 -1.07 12.76 -22.90
N LYS A 83 -1.25 12.27 -21.66
CA LYS A 83 -0.17 11.77 -20.81
C LYS A 83 0.57 10.58 -21.42
N LEU A 84 -0.14 9.71 -22.14
CA LEU A 84 0.47 8.60 -22.88
C LEU A 84 1.24 9.03 -24.13
N ASN A 85 0.88 10.17 -24.73
CA ASN A 85 1.48 10.68 -25.96
C ASN A 85 2.59 11.72 -25.72
N GLU A 86 2.69 12.29 -24.53
CA GLU A 86 3.75 13.22 -24.10
C GLU A 86 5.07 12.50 -23.76
N LYS A 87 5.13 11.18 -23.96
CA LYS A 87 6.34 10.35 -23.84
C LYS A 87 7.31 10.54 -25.00
#